data_AF-A0A659U830-F1
#
_entry.id   AF-A0A659U830-F1
#
_cell.length_a   1.000
_cell.length_b   1.000
_cell.length_c   1.000
_cell.angle_alpha   90.00
_cell.angle_beta   90.00
_cell.angle_gamma   90.00
#
_symmetry.space_group_name_H-M   'P 1'
#
loop_
_entity.id
_entity.type
_entity.pdbx_description
1 polymer ?
#
loop_
_entity_poly.entity_id
_entity_poly.type
_entity_poly.pdbx_seq_one_letter_code
_entity_poly.pdbx_strand_id
1 'polypeptide(L)'
;IIARRVARQRMIVCASQSYVDTFGQPTDLEGIAGHQTIIYRRLGHMLQPWLFPRDDGSVAEIVPVGRLRLDDLDAIADAATEGMGLAWLPYWLVRERI
;
A
#
# COMPACT_ATOMS: atom_id res chain seq x y z
N ILE A 1 21.80 -19.07 12.94
CA ILE A 1 20.49 -19.00 12.24
C ILE A 1 20.77 -19.10 10.74
N ILE A 2 20.10 -20.01 10.02
CA ILE A 2 20.17 -20.09 8.54
C ILE A 2 18.79 -19.68 8.01
N ALA A 3 18.72 -18.60 7.23
CA ALA A 3 17.50 -18.16 6.60
C ALA A 3 17.34 -18.81 5.21
N ARG A 4 16.14 -19.29 4.88
CA ARG A 4 15.79 -19.83 3.56
C ARG A 4 14.61 -19.06 2.98
N ARG A 5 14.72 -18.63 1.72
CA ARG A 5 13.61 -18.00 1.00
C ARG A 5 12.44 -18.97 0.87
N VAL A 6 11.28 -18.59 1.41
CA VAL A 6 10.04 -19.38 1.34
C VAL A 6 9.20 -18.99 0.12
N ALA A 7 8.98 -17.69 -0.09
CA ALA A 7 8.16 -17.18 -1.18
C ALA A 7 8.61 -15.78 -1.62
N ARG A 8 8.02 -15.31 -2.74
CA ARG A 8 8.02 -13.91 -3.17
C ARG A 8 6.57 -13.46 -3.20
N GLN A 9 6.29 -12.24 -2.75
CA GLN A 9 4.95 -11.65 -2.82
C GLN A 9 4.98 -10.39 -3.68
N ARG A 10 3.91 -10.18 -4.45
CA ARG A 10 3.71 -8.97 -5.23
C ARG A 10 2.93 -7.97 -4.39
N MET A 11 3.53 -6.81 -4.13
CA MET A 11 2.84 -5.68 -3.51
C MET A 11 2.08 -4.89 -4.57
N ILE A 12 0.90 -4.40 -4.24
CA ILE A 12 0.08 -3.55 -5.10
C ILE A 12 -0.43 -2.34 -4.32
N VAL A 13 -0.66 -1.22 -5.02
CA VAL A 13 -1.47 -0.13 -4.50
C VAL A 13 -2.93 -0.48 -4.77
N CYS A 14 -3.77 -0.37 -3.75
CA CYS A 14 -5.15 -0.79 -3.80
C CYS A 14 -6.07 0.12 -3.01
N ALA A 15 -7.33 0.18 -3.41
CA ALA A 15 -8.42 0.86 -2.73
C ALA A 15 -9.75 0.27 -3.20
N SER A 16 -10.83 0.55 -2.46
CA SER A 16 -12.18 0.18 -2.87
C SER A 16 -12.61 0.88 -4.18
N GLN A 17 -13.56 0.27 -4.87
CA GLN A 17 -14.22 0.90 -6.02
C GLN A 17 -14.86 2.24 -5.62
N SER A 18 -15.52 2.30 -4.46
CA SER A 18 -16.15 3.54 -3.95
C SER A 18 -15.14 4.68 -3.75
N TYR A 19 -13.92 4.37 -3.33
CA TYR A 19 -12.84 5.35 -3.20
C TYR A 19 -12.42 5.87 -4.57
N VAL A 20 -12.19 4.97 -5.53
CA VAL A 20 -11.80 5.32 -6.90
C VAL A 20 -12.89 6.15 -7.59
N ASP A 21 -14.16 5.82 -7.41
CA ASP A 21 -15.29 6.56 -7.99
C ASP A 21 -15.36 8.01 -7.45
N THR A 22 -14.94 8.22 -6.19
CA THR A 22 -15.01 9.52 -5.53
C THR A 22 -13.77 10.38 -5.77
N PHE A 23 -12.58 9.77 -5.74
CA PHE A 23 -11.30 10.49 -5.74
C PHE A 23 -10.49 10.30 -7.04
N GLY A 24 -10.96 9.44 -7.96
CA GLY A 24 -10.24 9.05 -9.15
C GLY A 24 -9.18 7.96 -8.91
N GLN A 25 -8.68 7.39 -10.00
CA GLN A 25 -7.59 6.42 -9.97
C GLN A 25 -6.25 7.13 -10.20
N PRO A 26 -5.23 6.95 -9.33
CA PRO A 26 -3.89 7.46 -9.61
C PRO A 26 -3.29 6.73 -10.83
N THR A 27 -2.83 7.49 -11.82
CA THR A 27 -2.24 6.97 -13.07
C THR A 27 -0.73 6.82 -13.01
N ASP A 28 -0.08 7.46 -12.04
CA ASP A 28 1.36 7.46 -11.82
C ASP A 28 1.70 7.55 -10.32
N LEU A 29 2.99 7.52 -10.02
CA LEU A 29 3.51 7.55 -8.65
C LEU A 29 3.30 8.91 -8.00
N GLU A 30 3.42 9.98 -8.78
CA GLU A 30 3.19 11.36 -8.36
C GLU A 30 1.74 11.57 -7.91
N GLY A 31 0.78 10.95 -8.60
CA GLY A 31 -0.64 10.96 -8.29
C GLY A 31 -0.95 10.44 -6.89
N ILE A 32 -0.16 9.48 -6.37
CA ILE A 32 -0.35 8.93 -5.01
C ILE A 32 -0.27 10.03 -3.94
N ALA A 33 0.54 11.07 -4.14
CA ALA A 33 0.69 12.17 -3.17
C ALA A 33 -0.60 12.99 -2.99
N GLY A 34 -1.50 12.99 -3.99
CA GLY A 34 -2.80 13.66 -3.91
C GLY A 34 -3.88 12.86 -3.20
N HIS A 35 -3.64 11.58 -2.90
CA HIS A 35 -4.62 10.69 -2.31
C HIS A 35 -4.48 10.54 -0.80
N GLN A 36 -5.59 10.14 -0.18
CA GLN A 36 -5.59 9.67 1.19
C GLN A 36 -4.93 8.29 1.22
N THR A 37 -4.00 8.08 2.13
CA THR A 37 -3.30 6.79 2.26
C THR A 37 -3.43 6.19 3.64
N ILE A 38 -3.42 4.86 3.68
CA ILE A 38 -3.45 4.04 4.89
C ILE A 38 -2.07 3.39 4.99
N ILE A 39 -1.31 3.70 6.04
CA ILE A 39 0.08 3.27 6.17
C ILE A 39 0.26 2.28 7.31
N TYR A 40 1.06 1.25 7.04
CA TYR A 40 1.55 0.35 8.07
C TYR A 40 2.63 1.05 8.90
N ARG A 41 2.43 1.13 10.21
CA ARG A 41 3.41 1.70 11.14
C ARG A 41 3.32 1.02 12.50
N ARG A 42 4.40 0.33 12.87
CA ARG A 42 4.59 -0.23 14.21
C ARG A 42 5.31 0.77 15.11
N LEU A 43 4.85 0.94 16.35
CA LEU A 43 5.51 1.78 17.36
C LEU A 43 6.98 1.37 17.54
N GLY A 44 7.89 2.34 17.58
CA GLY A 44 9.34 2.10 17.69
C GLY A 44 10.05 1.72 16.39
N HIS A 45 9.33 1.57 15.26
CA HIS A 45 9.92 1.30 13.96
C HIS A 45 9.87 2.54 13.05
N MET A 46 10.90 2.70 12.20
CA MET A 46 10.90 3.70 11.14
C MET A 46 9.80 3.36 10.11
N LEU A 47 9.06 4.36 9.65
CA LEU A 47 8.11 4.20 8.56
C LEU A 47 8.86 3.70 7.32
N GLN A 48 8.41 2.58 6.76
CA GLN A 48 9.01 2.03 5.55
C GLN A 48 8.37 2.68 4.31
N PRO A 49 9.17 3.13 3.33
CA PRO A 49 8.63 3.63 2.07
C PRO A 49 7.95 2.51 1.29
N TRP A 50 7.00 2.90 0.44
CA TRP A 50 6.50 2.05 -0.63
C TRP A 50 7.53 1.99 -1.74
N LEU A 51 7.83 0.78 -2.21
CA LEU A 51 8.89 0.53 -3.19
C LEU A 51 8.27 0.14 -4.53
N PHE A 52 8.61 0.90 -5.58
CA PHE A 52 8.14 0.68 -6.93
C PHE A 52 9.31 0.44 -7.88
N PRO A 53 9.41 -0.74 -8.53
CA PRO A 53 10.44 -0.98 -9.53
C PRO A 53 10.21 -0.08 -10.76
N ARG A 54 11.29 0.44 -11.35
CA ARG A 54 11.29 1.19 -12.61
C ARG A 54 11.94 0.37 -13.72
N ASP A 55 11.67 0.75 -14.98
CA ASP A 55 12.17 0.06 -16.17
C ASP A 55 13.69 0.10 -16.31
N ASP A 56 14.34 1.12 -15.73
CA ASP A 56 15.79 1.27 -15.69
C ASP A 56 16.48 0.40 -14.61
N GLY A 57 15.70 -0.42 -13.89
CA GLY A 57 16.17 -1.27 -12.80
C GLY A 57 16.34 -0.55 -11.46
N SER A 58 16.07 0.76 -11.39
CA SER A 58 16.02 1.50 -10.14
C SER A 58 14.71 1.23 -9.37
N VAL A 59 14.66 1.68 -8.11
CA VAL A 59 13.48 1.59 -7.25
C VAL A 59 13.06 3.00 -6.85
N ALA A 60 11.83 3.37 -7.15
CA ALA A 60 11.23 4.58 -6.61
C ALA A 60 10.75 4.31 -5.18
N GLU A 61 11.08 5.22 -4.26
CA GLU A 61 10.60 5.20 -2.89
C GLU A 61 9.55 6.29 -2.71
N ILE A 62 8.40 5.93 -2.16
CA ILE A 62 7.34 6.87 -1.80
C ILE A 62 7.07 6.73 -0.32
N VAL A 63 7.13 7.84 0.41
CA VAL A 63 6.67 7.90 1.80
C VAL A 63 5.34 8.66 1.79
N PRO A 64 4.21 7.96 1.64
CA PRO A 64 2.93 8.63 1.52
C PRO A 64 2.51 9.27 2.85
N VAL A 65 1.81 10.39 2.75
CA VAL A 65 1.23 11.08 3.91
C VAL A 65 0.00 10.30 4.37
N GLY A 66 0.22 9.40 5.33
CA GLY A 66 -0.85 8.56 5.87
C GLY A 66 -1.88 9.33 6.69
N ARG A 67 -3.14 9.32 6.25
CA ARG A 67 -4.30 9.77 7.05
C ARG A 67 -4.61 8.79 8.16
N LEU A 68 -4.51 7.49 7.86
CA LEU A 68 -4.71 6.41 8.81
C LEU A 68 -3.40 5.64 8.98
N ARG A 69 -3.09 5.27 10.23
CA ARG A 69 -1.88 4.53 10.60
C ARG A 69 -2.29 3.34 11.44
N LEU A 70 -1.97 2.14 10.95
CA LEU A 70 -2.30 0.88 11.61
C LEU A 70 -1.05 0.01 11.68
N ASP A 71 -1.00 -0.91 12.63
CA ASP A 71 0.11 -1.84 12.83
C ASP A 71 -0.24 -3.30 12.48
N ASP A 72 -1.38 -3.49 11.80
CA ASP A 72 -1.88 -4.77 11.31
C ASP A 72 -2.28 -4.64 9.82
N LEU A 73 -1.84 -5.58 8.98
CA LEU A 73 -2.09 -5.53 7.54
C LEU A 73 -3.52 -5.90 7.16
N ASP A 74 -4.18 -6.77 7.93
CA ASP A 74 -5.57 -7.18 7.69
C ASP A 74 -6.52 -6.02 8.01
N ALA A 75 -6.26 -5.29 9.10
CA ALA A 75 -6.98 -4.06 9.43
C ALA A 75 -6.79 -2.97 8.35
N ILE A 76 -5.61 -2.88 7.72
CA ILE A 76 -5.39 -1.97 6.58
C ILE A 76 -6.18 -2.43 5.36
N ALA A 77 -6.26 -3.74 5.11
CA ALA A 77 -7.04 -4.29 4.00
C ALA A 77 -8.54 -3.99 4.18
N ASP A 78 -9.08 -4.17 5.38
CA ASP A 78 -10.47 -3.85 5.68
C ASP A 78 -10.73 -2.35 5.53
N ALA A 79 -9.87 -1.49 6.06
CA ALA A 79 -10.00 -0.04 5.90
C ALA A 79 -9.92 0.42 4.43
N ALA A 80 -9.07 -0.21 3.61
CA ALA A 80 -9.01 0.07 2.18
C ALA A 80 -10.29 -0.36 1.45
N THR A 81 -10.88 -1.48 1.86
CA THR A 81 -12.15 -2.03 1.32
C THR A 81 -13.34 -1.14 1.67
N GLU A 82 -13.32 -0.53 2.85
CA GLU A 82 -14.30 0.47 3.30
C GLU A 82 -14.07 1.88 2.70
N GLY A 83 -13.14 2.02 1.75
CA GLY A 83 -12.89 3.27 1.04
C GLY A 83 -12.21 4.36 1.85
N MET A 84 -11.41 3.99 2.85
CA MET A 84 -10.70 4.96 3.70
C MET A 84 -9.43 5.53 3.06
N GLY A 85 -8.97 4.98 1.93
CA GLY A 85 -7.80 5.47 1.20
C GLY A 85 -7.10 4.39 0.37
N LEU A 86 -5.99 4.79 -0.25
CA LEU A 86 -5.04 3.88 -0.89
C LEU A 86 -4.20 3.14 0.16
N ALA A 87 -3.98 1.86 -0.06
CA ALA A 87 -3.08 1.02 0.74
C ALA A 87 -2.07 0.29 -0.16
N TRP A 88 -0.89 0.00 0.38
CA TRP A 88 0.13 -0.81 -0.29
C TRP A 88 0.25 -2.16 0.40
N LEU A 89 -0.37 -3.17 -0.21
CA LEU A 89 -0.58 -4.47 0.41
C LEU A 89 -0.16 -5.61 -0.53
N PRO A 90 0.16 -6.79 0.01
CA PRO A 90 0.36 -7.97 -0.81
C PRO A 90 -0.91 -8.32 -1.58
N TYR A 91 -0.80 -8.58 -2.89
CA TYR A 91 -1.96 -8.93 -3.73
C TYR A 91 -2.75 -10.12 -3.17
N TRP A 92 -2.07 -11.12 -2.62
CA TRP A 92 -2.73 -12.30 -2.06
C TRP A 92 -3.67 -11.96 -0.90
N LEU A 93 -3.41 -10.87 -0.16
CA LEU A 93 -4.23 -10.46 0.97
C LEU A 93 -5.53 -9.81 0.52
N VAL A 94 -5.49 -9.06 -0.58
CA VAL A 94 -6.59 -8.18 -0.98
C VAL A 94 -7.39 -8.69 -2.17
N ARG A 95 -6.90 -9.69 -2.91
CA ARG A 95 -7.52 -10.21 -4.15
C ARG A 95 -9.00 -10.64 -4.07
N GLU A 96 -9.53 -10.90 -2.87
CA GLU A 96 -10.91 -11.32 -2.64
C GLU A 96 -11.76 -10.19 -2.03
N ARG A 97 -11.16 -9.04 -1.75
CA ARG A 97 -11.78 -7.88 -1.08
C ARG A 97 -12.09 -6.72 -2.03
N ILE A 98 -11.36 -6.62 -3.15
CA ILE A 98 -11.36 -5.49 -4.09
C ILE A 98 -11.27 -5.96 -5.53
#